data_AF-A0A6C0TXN9-F1
#
_entry.id   AF-A0A6C0TXN9-F1
#
_cell.length_a   1.000
_cell.length_b   1.000
_cell.length_c   1.000
_cell.angle_alpha   90.00
_cell.angle_beta   90.00
_cell.angle_gamma   90.00
#
_symmetry.space_group_name_H-M   'P 1'
#
loop_
_entity.id
_entity.type
_entity.pdbx_description
1 polymer ?
#
loop_
_entity_poly.entity_id
_entity_poly.type
_entity_poly.pdbx_seq_one_letter_code
_entity_poly.pdbx_strand_id
1 'polypeptide(L)'
;MANQDNRGFGSMDERKQRDIASKGGKEAHRQGAAHEFDSEEARQAGQQGGREAHAQGTAHEFDSEEARRAGQKGGQEAHARGSAHEFDSEEAREAGRKGGRNS
;
A
#
# COMPACT_ATOMS: atom_id res chain seq x y z
N MET A 1 -37.47 24.35 -31.03
CA MET A 1 -36.09 24.43 -30.49
C MET A 1 -36.04 23.55 -29.26
N ALA A 2 -35.31 22.43 -29.30
CA ALA A 2 -35.17 21.56 -28.13
C ALA A 2 -34.25 22.25 -27.13
N ASN A 3 -34.80 22.58 -25.95
CA ASN A 3 -34.07 23.19 -24.87
C ASN A 3 -32.95 22.23 -24.45
N GLN A 4 -31.69 22.67 -24.62
CA GLN A 4 -30.53 21.99 -24.04
C GLN A 4 -30.55 22.24 -22.53
N ASP A 5 -31.58 21.72 -21.86
CA ASP A 5 -31.65 21.72 -20.42
C ASP A 5 -30.49 20.87 -19.92
N ASN A 6 -29.66 21.46 -19.05
CA ASN A 6 -28.61 20.83 -18.26
C ASN A 6 -29.14 19.59 -17.51
N ARG A 7 -29.33 18.50 -18.24
CA ARG A 7 -29.89 17.23 -17.76
C ARG A 7 -28.79 16.18 -17.74
N GLY A 8 -28.83 15.33 -16.74
CA GLY A 8 -27.85 14.27 -16.53
C GLY A 8 -26.90 14.54 -15.37
N PHE A 9 -26.19 13.50 -14.96
CA PHE A 9 -25.30 13.54 -13.80
C PHE A 9 -24.17 14.55 -13.96
N GLY A 10 -23.55 14.61 -15.15
CA GLY A 10 -22.42 15.51 -15.43
C GLY A 10 -22.76 17.00 -15.51
N SER A 11 -24.04 17.37 -15.64
CA SER A 11 -24.50 18.76 -15.70
C SER A 11 -25.07 19.26 -14.36
N MET A 12 -25.04 18.43 -13.30
CA MET A 12 -25.41 18.82 -11.94
C MET A 12 -24.26 19.57 -11.24
N ASP A 13 -24.56 20.30 -10.16
CA ASP A 13 -23.54 20.85 -9.27
C ASP A 13 -22.63 19.76 -8.68
N GLU A 14 -21.34 20.04 -8.56
CA GLU A 14 -20.33 19.08 -8.06
C GLU A 14 -20.66 18.49 -6.70
N ARG A 15 -21.25 19.30 -5.80
CA ARG A 15 -21.70 18.84 -4.47
C ARG A 15 -22.76 17.75 -4.61
N LYS A 16 -23.73 17.96 -5.52
CA LYS A 16 -24.80 17.02 -5.79
C LYS A 16 -24.28 15.75 -6.47
N GLN A 17 -23.33 15.89 -7.40
CA GLN A 17 -22.66 14.73 -8.01
C GLN A 17 -21.94 13.87 -6.96
N ARG A 18 -21.18 14.51 -6.06
CA ARG A 18 -20.47 13.83 -4.98
C ARG A 18 -21.41 13.12 -4.03
N ASP A 19 -22.51 13.77 -3.65
CA ASP A 19 -23.52 13.17 -2.76
C ASP A 19 -24.17 11.93 -3.40
N ILE A 20 -24.52 12.01 -4.69
CA ILE A 20 -25.11 10.90 -5.43
C ILE A 20 -24.09 9.76 -5.61
N ALA A 21 -22.84 10.08 -5.99
CA ALA A 21 -21.77 9.09 -6.11
C ALA A 21 -21.47 8.41 -4.76
N SER A 22 -21.43 9.18 -3.68
CA SER A 22 -21.22 8.65 -2.32
C SER A 22 -22.35 7.72 -1.90
N LYS A 23 -23.61 8.07 -2.19
CA LYS A 23 -24.76 7.20 -1.95
C LYS A 23 -24.69 5.93 -2.79
N GLY A 24 -24.36 6.05 -4.07
CA GLY A 24 -24.21 4.91 -4.98
C GLY A 24 -23.13 3.92 -4.52
N GLY A 25 -21.94 4.42 -4.14
CA GLY A 25 -20.86 3.58 -3.64
C GLY A 25 -21.21 2.88 -2.32
N LYS A 26 -21.81 3.60 -1.37
CA LYS A 26 -22.29 3.01 -0.10
C LYS A 26 -23.32 1.93 -0.34
N GLU A 27 -24.26 2.18 -1.26
CA GLU A 27 -25.31 1.21 -1.58
C GLU A 27 -24.75 -0.02 -2.30
N ALA A 28 -23.80 0.15 -3.22
CA ALA A 28 -23.12 -0.98 -3.87
C ALA A 28 -22.41 -1.88 -2.86
N HIS A 29 -21.75 -1.31 -1.85
CA HIS A 29 -21.19 -2.09 -0.75
C HIS A 29 -22.27 -2.79 0.09
N ARG A 30 -23.35 -2.10 0.46
CA ARG A 30 -24.45 -2.71 1.24
C ARG A 30 -25.14 -3.86 0.49
N GLN A 31 -25.30 -3.74 -0.83
CA GLN A 31 -25.94 -4.73 -1.67
C GLN A 31 -24.99 -5.86 -2.10
N GLY A 32 -23.71 -5.81 -1.71
CA GLY A 32 -22.70 -6.80 -2.12
C GLY A 32 -22.36 -6.75 -3.61
N ALA A 33 -22.70 -5.66 -4.31
CA ALA A 33 -22.36 -5.45 -5.71
C ALA A 33 -20.94 -4.90 -5.89
N ALA A 34 -20.39 -4.28 -4.83
CA ALA A 34 -19.00 -3.85 -4.80
C ALA A 34 -18.06 -5.00 -4.40
N HIS A 35 -16.83 -4.96 -4.90
CA HIS A 35 -15.74 -5.83 -4.43
C HIS A 35 -15.42 -5.51 -2.96
N GLU A 36 -15.31 -6.56 -2.14
CA GLU A 36 -14.88 -6.46 -0.75
C GLU A 36 -13.38 -6.68 -0.69
N PHE A 37 -12.64 -5.67 -0.24
CA PHE A 37 -11.20 -5.79 -0.05
C PHE A 37 -10.91 -6.65 1.18
N ASP A 38 -10.76 -7.96 0.96
CA ASP A 38 -10.26 -8.85 2.01
C ASP A 38 -8.74 -8.66 2.21
N SER A 39 -8.30 -8.81 3.46
CA SER A 39 -6.89 -8.64 3.81
C SER A 39 -5.98 -9.69 3.17
N GLU A 40 -6.48 -10.90 2.94
CA GLU A 40 -5.76 -11.96 2.23
C GLU A 40 -5.61 -11.60 0.76
N GLU A 41 -6.69 -11.16 0.11
CA GLU A 41 -6.67 -10.77 -1.30
C GLU A 41 -5.72 -9.60 -1.55
N ALA A 42 -5.73 -8.59 -0.67
CA ALA A 42 -4.78 -7.47 -0.75
C ALA A 42 -3.32 -7.93 -0.65
N ARG A 43 -3.02 -8.90 0.23
CA ARG A 43 -1.68 -9.49 0.35
C ARG A 43 -1.29 -10.28 -0.88
N GLN A 44 -2.20 -11.11 -1.41
CA GLN A 44 -1.95 -11.89 -2.62
C GLN A 44 -1.71 -10.99 -3.83
N ALA A 45 -2.54 -9.95 -4.02
CA ALA A 45 -2.38 -8.97 -5.08
C ALA A 45 -1.05 -8.21 -4.95
N GLY A 46 -0.69 -7.76 -3.74
CA GLY A 46 0.59 -7.12 -3.48
C GLY A 46 1.79 -8.03 -3.77
N GLN A 47 1.71 -9.29 -3.36
CA GLN A 47 2.75 -10.28 -3.65
C GLN A 47 2.90 -10.54 -5.15
N GLN A 48 1.78 -10.69 -5.86
CA GLN A 48 1.78 -10.90 -7.30
C GLN A 48 2.36 -9.69 -8.04
N GLY A 49 1.90 -8.47 -7.71
CA GLY A 49 2.42 -7.25 -8.31
C GLY A 49 3.92 -7.07 -8.06
N GLY A 50 4.40 -7.40 -6.86
CA GLY A 50 5.83 -7.40 -6.56
C GLY A 50 6.62 -8.39 -7.43
N ARG A 51 6.14 -9.64 -7.53
CA ARG A 51 6.76 -10.68 -8.37
C ARG A 51 6.80 -10.27 -9.85
N GLU A 52 5.70 -9.71 -10.35
CA GLU A 52 5.60 -9.23 -11.73
C GLU A 52 6.54 -8.05 -11.98
N ALA A 53 6.61 -7.08 -11.07
CA ALA A 53 7.52 -5.95 -11.20
C ALA A 53 8.98 -6.41 -11.26
N HIS A 54 9.36 -7.40 -10.43
CA HIS A 54 10.69 -8.00 -10.49
C HIS A 54 10.92 -8.76 -11.82
N ALA A 55 9.94 -9.53 -12.29
CA ALA A 55 10.06 -10.27 -13.55
C ALA A 55 10.15 -9.35 -14.78
N GLN A 56 9.49 -8.19 -14.74
CA GLN A 56 9.48 -7.20 -15.81
C GLN A 56 10.63 -6.19 -15.72
N GLY A 57 11.44 -6.23 -14.66
CA GLY A 57 12.51 -5.26 -14.42
C GLY A 57 12.00 -3.84 -14.12
N THR A 58 10.75 -3.69 -13.69
CA THR A 58 10.15 -2.41 -13.28
C THR A 58 10.18 -2.21 -11.76
N ALA A 59 10.64 -3.21 -11.01
CA ALA A 59 10.87 -3.09 -9.58
C ALA A 59 11.97 -2.07 -9.28
N HIS A 60 11.82 -1.33 -8.17
CA HIS A 60 12.88 -0.45 -7.68
C HIS A 60 14.07 -1.28 -7.22
N GLU A 61 15.23 -1.04 -7.82
CA GLU A 61 16.49 -1.63 -7.39
C GLU A 61 17.17 -0.68 -6.42
N PHE A 62 17.32 -1.12 -5.17
CA PHE A 62 18.06 -0.37 -4.17
C PHE A 62 19.55 -0.59 -4.37
N ASP A 63 20.32 0.49 -4.44
CA ASP A 63 21.77 0.38 -4.28
C ASP A 63 22.13 0.06 -2.81
N SER A 64 23.38 -0.33 -2.56
CA SER A 64 23.82 -0.74 -1.22
C SER A 64 23.73 0.38 -0.16
N GLU A 65 23.84 1.64 -0.57
CA GLU A 65 23.73 2.77 0.36
C GLU A 65 22.26 3.08 0.67
N GLU A 66 21.40 3.06 -0.34
CA GLU A 66 19.96 3.26 -0.23
C GLU A 66 19.31 2.16 0.61
N ALA A 67 19.66 0.90 0.37
CA ALA A 67 19.21 -0.24 1.18
C ALA A 67 19.61 -0.08 2.66
N ARG A 68 20.84 0.38 2.92
CA ARG A 68 21.32 0.65 4.29
C ARG A 68 20.53 1.77 4.96
N ARG A 69 20.30 2.88 4.26
CA ARG A 69 19.52 4.03 4.78
C ARG A 69 18.06 3.62 5.04
N ALA A 70 17.44 2.87 4.13
CA ALA A 70 16.09 2.35 4.30
C ALA A 70 15.99 1.42 5.51
N GLY A 71 16.95 0.51 5.68
CA GLY A 71 17.02 -0.39 6.84
C GLY A 71 17.21 0.37 8.16
N GLN A 72 18.13 1.34 8.20
CA GLN A 72 18.35 2.17 9.39
C GLN A 72 17.09 2.94 9.79
N LYS A 73 16.42 3.58 8.81
CA LYS A 73 15.17 4.30 9.05
C LYS A 73 14.07 3.36 9.55
N GLY A 74 13.93 2.19 8.93
CA GLY A 74 12.96 1.17 9.35
C GLY A 74 13.19 0.71 10.78
N GLY A 75 14.45 0.47 11.17
CA GLY A 75 14.82 0.13 12.54
C GLY A 75 14.47 1.23 13.54
N GLN A 76 14.86 2.48 13.25
CA GLN A 76 14.55 3.64 14.09
C GLN A 76 13.03 3.79 14.32
N GLU A 77 12.24 3.64 13.26
CA GLU A 77 10.78 3.69 13.34
C GLU A 77 10.19 2.53 14.17
N ALA A 78 10.75 1.33 14.05
CA ALA A 78 10.33 0.18 14.85
C ALA A 78 10.60 0.41 16.35
N HIS A 79 11.77 0.96 16.71
CA HIS A 79 12.09 1.33 18.09
C HIS A 79 11.17 2.46 18.59
N ALA A 80 10.92 3.49 17.77
CA ALA A 80 10.01 4.59 18.12
C ALA A 80 8.57 4.11 18.36
N ARG A 81 8.13 3.07 17.63
CA ARG A 81 6.80 2.44 17.79
C ARG A 81 6.75 1.34 18.85
N GLY A 82 7.88 1.02 19.51
CA GLY A 82 7.97 -0.06 20.48
C GLY A 82 7.72 -1.45 19.89
N SER A 83 7.90 -1.61 18.58
CA SER A 83 7.74 -2.88 17.87
C SER A 83 9.08 -3.53 17.49
N ALA A 84 10.19 -2.89 17.84
CA ALA A 84 11.53 -3.44 17.63
C ALA A 84 11.80 -4.60 18.59
N HIS A 85 12.54 -5.60 18.09
CA HIS A 85 13.11 -6.65 18.92
C HIS A 85 14.30 -6.09 19.70
N GLU A 86 14.30 -6.31 21.01
CA GLU A 86 15.41 -5.95 21.88
C GLU A 86 16.40 -7.12 21.89
N PHE A 87 17.51 -6.95 21.18
CA PHE A 87 18.57 -7.95 21.14
C PHE A 87 19.41 -7.89 22.42
N ASP A 88 19.69 -9.04 23.01
CA ASP A 88 20.75 -9.13 24.00
C ASP A 88 22.15 -9.05 23.34
N SER A 89 23.19 -8.91 24.17
CA SER A 89 24.57 -8.73 23.68
C SER A 89 25.14 -9.95 22.95
N GLU A 90 24.63 -11.15 23.19
CA GLU A 90 25.05 -12.37 22.51
C GLU A 90 24.32 -12.49 21.17
N GLU A 91 23.01 -12.26 21.18
CA GLU A 91 22.13 -12.29 20.01
C GLU A 91 22.54 -11.23 18.97
N ALA A 92 22.84 -10.00 19.40
CA ALA A 92 23.31 -8.94 18.50
C ALA A 92 24.65 -9.30 17.82
N ARG A 93 25.56 -9.98 18.54
CA ARG A 93 26.85 -10.44 17.97
C ARG A 93 26.65 -11.56 16.96
N GLU A 94 25.74 -12.48 17.23
CA GLU A 94 25.42 -13.56 16.29
C GLU A 94 24.75 -13.01 15.03
N ALA A 95 23.76 -12.12 15.18
CA ALA A 95 23.08 -11.45 14.08
C ALA A 95 24.07 -10.67 13.19
N GLY A 96 24.99 -9.92 13.80
CA GLY A 96 26.04 -9.19 13.07
C GLY A 96 26.98 -10.09 12.27
N ARG A 97 27.40 -11.23 12.84
CA ARG A 97 28.23 -12.22 12.12
C ARG A 97 27.50 -12.86 10.96
N LYS A 98 26.19 -13.13 11.09
CA LYS A 98 25.37 -13.72 10.02
C LYS A 98 25.10 -12.72 8.89
N GLY A 99 24.85 -11.46 9.23
CA GLY A 99 24.62 -10.39 8.25
C GLY A 99 25.86 -10.04 7.43
N GLY A 100 27.06 -10.05 8.03
CA GLY A 100 28.32 -9.73 7.35
C GLY A 100 28.91 -10.83 6.47
N ARG A 101 28.31 -12.03 6.41
CA ARG A 101 28.81 -13.15 5.59
C ARG A 101 28.26 -13.17 4.15
N ASN A 102 27.31 -12.30 3.84
CA ASN A 102 26.68 -12.18 2.51
C ASN A 102 27.06 -10.89 1.76
N SER A 103 28.10 -10.18 2.21
CA SER A 103 28.68 -9.00 1.53
C SER A 103 29.97 -9.34 0.81
#